data_AF-A0A7R9CEH1-F1
#
_entry.id   AF-A0A7R9CEH1-F1
#
_cell.length_a   1.000
_cell.length_b   1.000
_cell.length_c   1.000
_cell.angle_alpha   90.00
_cell.angle_beta   90.00
_cell.angle_gamma   90.00
#
_symmetry.space_group_name_H-M   'P 1'
#
loop_
_entity.id
_entity.type
_entity.pdbx_description
1 polymer ?
#
loop_
_entity_poly.entity_id
_entity_poly.type
_entity_poly.pdbx_seq_one_letter_code
_entity_poly.pdbx_strand_id
1 'polypeptide(L)'
;MTSIIKLHTISGAMDESPPCYILQVDDFRILLDCGWDETFDQEFMKELRRHSHQIDAVLLSYPDPLHLGALPYLVGKCGLNCPIYATIPVYKMGQMFMYDLYQSRHNMEDFDLFTLDDVDAAFDKIVQLKYNQSVPMKGKGYGLTITPLPAGHMIGGTIWKIVKVGEEDIVYATDYNHKKERHLNGCELERLQRPSLLIADSFNATYLQARRRTRDEKLMTNILQTLRSNGNVLIAVDTAGRVLELAHMLDQLWRNKDSGLLAYSLALLNNVSYNVVEFAKSQIEWMSDKLMRTFEGARNNPFQFKHLQLCHSIQELNKVPSPKVVLASSPDMECGFSRELFLQWCTNPLNSIIITNRTAPGTLARQLIDEGGNRTFNLEVKRRVRLEGAELEEHQRRDRESKDTRTLT
;
A
#
# COMPACT_ATOMS: atom_id res chain seq x y z
N MET A 1 -0.38 -40.59 6.94
CA MET A 1 0.44 -40.21 5.77
C MET A 1 0.93 -38.79 6.03
N THR A 2 2.21 -38.52 5.84
CA THR A 2 2.78 -37.17 5.92
C THR A 2 2.33 -36.37 4.70
N SER A 3 1.79 -35.18 4.89
CA SER A 3 1.39 -34.31 3.79
C SER A 3 2.59 -33.83 2.99
N ILE A 4 2.33 -33.56 1.70
CA ILE A 4 3.33 -33.02 0.78
C ILE A 4 3.21 -31.51 0.80
N ILE A 5 4.24 -30.83 1.31
CA ILE A 5 4.31 -29.36 1.33
C ILE A 5 5.34 -28.91 0.29
N LYS A 6 4.93 -28.07 -0.66
CA LYS A 6 5.81 -27.46 -1.66
C LYS A 6 5.55 -25.97 -1.75
N LEU A 7 6.61 -25.17 -1.72
CA LEU A 7 6.55 -23.74 -1.98
C LEU A 7 7.14 -23.47 -3.36
N HIS A 8 6.38 -22.82 -4.23
CA HIS A 8 6.85 -22.33 -5.52
C HIS A 8 6.85 -20.81 -5.52
N THR A 9 8.02 -20.22 -5.77
CA THR A 9 8.22 -18.78 -5.73
C THR A 9 8.07 -18.18 -7.12
N ILE A 10 7.01 -17.40 -7.35
CA ILE A 10 6.79 -16.71 -8.63
C ILE A 10 7.59 -15.39 -8.64
N SER A 11 7.52 -14.63 -7.54
CA SER A 11 8.30 -13.41 -7.29
C SER A 11 8.57 -13.24 -5.79
N GLY A 12 9.32 -12.21 -5.41
CA GLY A 12 9.65 -11.86 -4.02
C GLY A 12 10.78 -12.68 -3.40
N ALA A 13 11.62 -13.32 -4.22
CA ALA A 13 12.70 -14.17 -3.76
C ALA A 13 14.02 -13.81 -4.45
N MET A 14 15.08 -13.64 -3.64
CA MET A 14 16.43 -13.26 -4.09
C MET A 14 16.54 -11.84 -4.68
N ASP A 15 15.47 -11.07 -4.67
CA ASP A 15 15.40 -9.67 -5.10
C ASP A 15 14.45 -8.86 -4.17
N GLU A 16 14.17 -7.62 -4.57
CA GLU A 16 13.24 -6.72 -3.86
C GLU A 16 11.85 -6.68 -4.51
N SER A 17 11.50 -7.67 -5.34
CA SER A 17 10.19 -7.71 -5.98
C SER A 17 9.07 -8.05 -4.96
N PRO A 18 7.80 -7.72 -5.25
CA PRO A 18 6.70 -8.02 -4.35
C PRO A 18 6.49 -9.53 -4.13
N PRO A 19 6.03 -9.97 -2.95
CA PRO A 19 5.74 -11.38 -2.69
C PRO A 19 4.60 -11.91 -3.56
N CYS A 20 4.87 -13.06 -4.19
CA CYS A 20 3.84 -13.89 -4.82
C CYS A 20 4.30 -15.34 -4.81
N TYR A 21 3.67 -16.16 -3.98
CA TYR A 21 4.07 -17.55 -3.77
C TYR A 21 2.90 -18.50 -3.93
N ILE A 22 3.16 -19.70 -4.45
CA ILE A 22 2.19 -20.79 -4.48
C ILE A 22 2.61 -21.82 -3.44
N LEU A 23 1.85 -21.90 -2.35
CA LEU A 23 1.99 -22.95 -1.34
C LEU A 23 1.04 -24.09 -1.68
N GLN A 24 1.62 -25.24 -2.02
CA GLN A 24 0.89 -26.49 -2.21
C GLN A 24 0.95 -27.32 -0.92
N VAL A 25 -0.22 -27.69 -0.41
CA VAL A 25 -0.37 -28.68 0.67
C VAL A 25 -1.23 -29.82 0.15
N ASP A 26 -0.62 -30.98 -0.07
CA ASP A 26 -1.18 -32.11 -0.81
C ASP A 26 -1.64 -31.67 -2.22
N ASP A 27 -2.95 -31.75 -2.51
CA ASP A 27 -3.53 -31.34 -3.79
C ASP A 27 -4.15 -29.94 -3.77
N PHE A 28 -4.04 -29.23 -2.63
CA PHE A 28 -4.61 -27.89 -2.46
C PHE A 28 -3.54 -26.82 -2.66
N ARG A 29 -3.82 -25.83 -3.51
CA ARG A 29 -2.88 -24.76 -3.83
C ARG A 29 -3.38 -23.40 -3.37
N ILE A 30 -2.57 -22.77 -2.54
CA ILE A 30 -2.83 -21.46 -1.95
C ILE A 30 -1.89 -20.46 -2.59
N LEU A 31 -2.44 -19.40 -3.18
CA LEU A 31 -1.67 -18.23 -3.56
C LEU A 31 -1.47 -17.35 -2.33
N LEU A 32 -0.22 -17.21 -1.88
CA LEU A 32 0.18 -16.34 -0.79
C LEU A 32 0.63 -15.00 -1.39
N ASP A 33 -0.21 -13.99 -1.22
CA ASP A 33 -0.09 -12.67 -1.85
C ASP A 33 0.03 -12.69 -3.38
N CYS A 34 -0.27 -11.54 -3.97
CA CYS A 34 -0.15 -11.31 -5.41
C CYS A 34 0.23 -9.85 -5.65
N GLY A 35 1.38 -9.47 -5.09
CA GLY A 35 1.93 -8.14 -5.25
C GLY A 35 2.25 -7.79 -6.69
N TRP A 36 2.15 -6.50 -7.03
CA TRP A 36 2.63 -5.96 -8.30
C TRP A 36 3.22 -4.58 -8.05
N ASP A 37 4.49 -4.41 -8.40
CA ASP A 37 5.22 -3.16 -8.17
C ASP A 37 4.94 -2.13 -9.27
N GLU A 38 5.60 -0.98 -9.16
CA GLU A 38 5.41 0.15 -10.05
C GLU A 38 5.86 -0.11 -11.49
N THR A 39 6.65 -1.17 -11.72
CA THR A 39 7.16 -1.55 -13.04
C THR A 39 6.15 -2.31 -13.87
N PHE A 40 5.14 -2.90 -13.21
CA PHE A 40 4.11 -3.73 -13.82
C PHE A 40 4.68 -4.82 -14.76
N ASP A 41 5.72 -5.53 -14.30
CA ASP A 41 6.40 -6.54 -15.11
C ASP A 41 5.42 -7.58 -15.68
N GLN A 42 5.47 -7.72 -17.00
CA GLN A 42 4.61 -8.61 -17.77
C GLN A 42 5.13 -10.05 -17.78
N GLU A 43 6.44 -10.28 -17.61
CA GLU A 43 6.99 -11.64 -17.52
C GLU A 43 6.52 -12.33 -16.24
N PHE A 44 6.58 -11.62 -15.11
CA PHE A 44 5.93 -12.02 -13.86
C PHE A 44 4.45 -12.42 -14.07
N MET A 45 3.66 -11.58 -14.75
CA MET A 45 2.25 -11.88 -15.02
C MET A 45 2.05 -13.11 -15.93
N LYS A 46 2.91 -13.31 -16.92
CA LYS A 46 2.84 -14.49 -17.81
C LYS A 46 3.04 -15.77 -17.02
N GLU A 47 3.99 -15.79 -16.08
CA GLU A 47 4.24 -16.97 -15.25
C GLU A 47 3.07 -17.24 -14.31
N LEU A 48 2.58 -16.22 -13.60
CA LEU A 48 1.44 -16.36 -12.69
C LEU A 48 0.17 -16.85 -13.43
N ARG A 49 -0.05 -16.39 -14.66
CA ARG A 49 -1.17 -16.82 -15.51
C ARG A 49 -1.12 -18.32 -15.85
N ARG A 50 0.06 -18.95 -15.93
CA ARG A 50 0.17 -20.40 -16.17
C ARG A 50 -0.41 -21.22 -15.03
N HIS A 51 -0.42 -20.66 -13.82
CA HIS A 51 -0.88 -21.33 -12.61
C HIS A 51 -2.27 -20.91 -12.15
N SER A 52 -2.85 -19.83 -12.69
CA SER A 52 -4.11 -19.22 -12.19
C SER A 52 -5.26 -20.22 -12.04
N HIS A 53 -5.45 -21.12 -13.01
CA HIS A 53 -6.51 -22.13 -13.01
C HIS A 53 -6.33 -23.25 -11.97
N GLN A 54 -5.13 -23.37 -11.40
CA GLN A 54 -4.78 -24.42 -10.44
C GLN A 54 -4.88 -23.92 -8.99
N ILE A 55 -5.12 -22.62 -8.79
CA ILE A 55 -5.20 -21.98 -7.47
C ILE A 55 -6.59 -22.22 -6.88
N ASP A 56 -6.64 -22.79 -5.68
CA ASP A 56 -7.88 -23.12 -4.98
C ASP A 56 -8.28 -22.03 -3.95
N ALA A 57 -7.34 -21.22 -3.48
CA ALA A 57 -7.58 -20.07 -2.59
C ALA A 57 -6.45 -19.02 -2.69
N VAL A 58 -6.77 -17.77 -2.36
CA VAL A 58 -5.78 -16.68 -2.20
C VAL A 58 -5.80 -16.20 -0.76
N LEU A 59 -4.62 -15.97 -0.16
CA LEU A 59 -4.45 -15.33 1.14
C LEU A 59 -3.73 -13.99 0.94
N LEU A 60 -4.36 -12.89 1.36
CA LEU A 60 -3.77 -11.55 1.30
C LEU A 60 -3.30 -11.09 2.68
N SER A 61 -2.08 -10.60 2.77
CA SER A 61 -1.43 -10.21 4.02
C SER A 61 -1.64 -8.74 4.35
N TYR A 62 -1.48 -7.84 3.36
CA TYR A 62 -1.50 -6.39 3.54
C TYR A 62 -2.34 -5.68 2.48
N PRO A 63 -2.83 -4.46 2.77
CA PRO A 63 -3.70 -3.71 1.85
C PRO A 63 -2.95 -3.03 0.68
N ASP A 64 -1.63 -3.07 0.61
CA ASP A 64 -0.88 -2.27 -0.37
C ASP A 64 -0.70 -2.99 -1.73
N PRO A 65 -0.33 -2.26 -2.80
CA PRO A 65 -0.10 -2.86 -4.11
C PRO A 65 1.01 -3.94 -4.10
N LEU A 66 1.95 -3.87 -3.16
CA LEU A 66 3.01 -4.86 -3.00
C LEU A 66 2.49 -6.22 -2.51
N HIS A 67 1.25 -6.33 -2.03
CA HIS A 67 0.68 -7.61 -1.60
C HIS A 67 -0.59 -8.00 -2.36
N LEU A 68 -1.33 -7.02 -2.91
CA LEU A 68 -2.57 -7.28 -3.65
C LEU A 68 -2.69 -6.58 -5.01
N GLY A 69 -1.61 -5.97 -5.51
CA GLY A 69 -1.63 -5.13 -6.72
C GLY A 69 -2.01 -5.87 -8.00
N ALA A 70 -1.68 -7.17 -8.12
CA ALA A 70 -2.06 -7.97 -9.27
C ALA A 70 -3.50 -8.51 -9.20
N LEU A 71 -4.17 -8.40 -8.04
CA LEU A 71 -5.46 -9.04 -7.81
C LEU A 71 -6.55 -8.60 -8.80
N PRO A 72 -6.75 -7.29 -9.11
CA PRO A 72 -7.74 -6.87 -10.11
C PRO A 72 -7.47 -7.46 -11.49
N TYR A 73 -6.20 -7.51 -11.90
CA TYR A 73 -5.80 -8.10 -13.18
C TYR A 73 -6.06 -9.61 -13.22
N LEU A 74 -5.73 -10.32 -12.13
CA LEU A 74 -5.92 -11.76 -12.04
C LEU A 74 -7.40 -12.15 -12.12
N VAL A 75 -8.26 -11.42 -11.43
CA VAL A 75 -9.71 -11.69 -11.43
C VAL A 75 -10.35 -11.26 -12.75
N GLY A 76 -10.11 -10.01 -13.19
CA GLY A 76 -10.78 -9.42 -14.35
C GLY A 76 -10.28 -9.94 -15.69
N LYS A 77 -8.96 -10.16 -15.84
CA LYS A 77 -8.33 -10.52 -17.13
C LYS A 77 -7.86 -11.97 -17.20
N CYS A 78 -7.36 -12.53 -16.10
CA CYS A 78 -6.86 -13.91 -16.06
C CYS A 78 -7.92 -14.94 -15.63
N GLY A 79 -9.12 -14.51 -15.23
CA GLY A 79 -10.23 -15.40 -14.88
C GLY A 79 -10.02 -16.16 -13.57
N LEU A 80 -9.24 -15.63 -12.63
CA LEU A 80 -9.08 -16.24 -11.30
C LEU A 80 -10.44 -16.33 -10.60
N ASN A 81 -10.82 -17.55 -10.25
CA ASN A 81 -12.15 -17.84 -9.70
C ASN A 81 -12.08 -18.79 -8.50
N CYS A 82 -11.50 -18.29 -7.41
CA CYS A 82 -11.40 -18.97 -6.13
C CYS A 82 -11.73 -17.98 -4.98
N PRO A 83 -12.05 -18.46 -3.76
CA PRO A 83 -12.21 -17.59 -2.62
C PRO A 83 -10.90 -16.88 -2.27
N ILE A 84 -10.98 -15.57 -2.04
CA ILE A 84 -9.86 -14.76 -1.58
C ILE A 84 -10.11 -14.43 -0.11
N TYR A 85 -9.12 -14.64 0.75
CA TYR A 85 -9.23 -14.39 2.19
C TYR A 85 -8.34 -13.23 2.58
N ALA A 86 -8.93 -12.28 3.30
CA ALA A 86 -8.25 -11.11 3.83
C ALA A 86 -8.96 -10.65 5.09
N THR A 87 -8.28 -9.87 5.94
CA THR A 87 -8.95 -9.23 7.07
C THR A 87 -9.82 -8.05 6.62
N ILE A 88 -10.76 -7.62 7.47
CA ILE A 88 -11.66 -6.50 7.16
C ILE A 88 -10.90 -5.22 6.76
N PRO A 89 -9.80 -4.80 7.44
CA PRO A 89 -9.06 -3.63 7.02
C PRO A 89 -8.25 -3.86 5.74
N VAL A 90 -7.72 -5.07 5.50
CA VAL A 90 -7.05 -5.38 4.22
C VAL A 90 -8.03 -5.24 3.05
N TYR A 91 -9.26 -5.72 3.21
CA TYR A 91 -10.33 -5.51 2.23
C TYR A 91 -10.65 -4.01 2.01
N LYS A 92 -10.95 -3.26 3.07
CA LYS A 92 -11.37 -1.85 2.92
C LYS A 92 -10.24 -0.92 2.49
N MET A 93 -9.08 -1.00 3.14
CA MET A 93 -7.93 -0.16 2.80
C MET A 93 -7.31 -0.60 1.48
N GLY A 94 -7.31 -1.90 1.17
CA GLY A 94 -6.85 -2.43 -0.10
C GLY A 94 -7.62 -1.87 -1.28
N GLN A 95 -8.95 -1.76 -1.16
CA GLN A 95 -9.77 -1.15 -2.19
C GLN A 95 -9.37 0.32 -2.41
N MET A 96 -9.07 1.05 -1.33
CA MET A 96 -8.61 2.45 -1.43
C MET A 96 -7.24 2.56 -2.10
N PHE A 97 -6.31 1.66 -1.80
CA PHE A 97 -5.02 1.59 -2.49
C PHE A 97 -5.20 1.37 -3.99
N MET A 98 -6.06 0.44 -4.39
CA MET A 98 -6.26 0.13 -5.82
C MET A 98 -7.00 1.23 -6.57
N TYR A 99 -7.97 1.90 -5.94
CA TYR A 99 -8.61 3.09 -6.51
C TYR A 99 -7.64 4.25 -6.67
N ASP A 100 -6.82 4.54 -5.65
CA ASP A 100 -5.84 5.62 -5.72
C ASP A 100 -4.74 5.32 -6.73
N LEU A 101 -4.27 4.07 -6.83
CA LEU A 101 -3.30 3.63 -7.84
C LEU A 101 -3.86 3.80 -9.26
N TYR A 102 -5.07 3.30 -9.52
CA TYR A 102 -5.72 3.45 -10.82
C TYR A 102 -5.89 4.93 -11.18
N GLN A 103 -6.49 5.73 -10.29
CA GLN A 103 -6.75 7.14 -10.57
C GLN A 103 -5.45 7.93 -10.77
N SER A 104 -4.43 7.67 -9.95
CA SER A 104 -3.13 8.32 -10.03
C SER A 104 -2.42 8.05 -11.36
N ARG A 105 -2.51 6.82 -11.88
CA ARG A 105 -1.96 6.45 -13.19
C ARG A 105 -2.82 7.01 -14.33
N HIS A 106 -4.14 6.85 -14.25
CA HIS A 106 -5.09 7.32 -15.27
C HIS A 106 -5.09 8.85 -15.49
N ASN A 107 -4.71 9.62 -14.47
CA ASN A 107 -4.53 11.06 -14.56
C ASN A 107 -3.26 11.45 -15.35
N MET A 108 -2.28 10.56 -15.48
CA MET A 108 -0.98 10.83 -16.11
C MET A 108 -0.79 10.13 -17.46
N GLU A 109 -1.30 8.91 -17.60
CA GLU A 109 -1.13 8.05 -18.77
C GLU A 109 -2.41 7.24 -19.07
N ASP A 110 -2.44 6.62 -20.26
CA ASP A 110 -3.53 5.70 -20.60
C ASP A 110 -3.26 4.34 -19.94
N PHE A 111 -3.85 4.14 -18.77
CA PHE A 111 -3.65 2.96 -17.94
C PHE A 111 -4.70 1.89 -18.26
N ASP A 112 -4.28 0.80 -18.91
CA ASP A 112 -5.15 -0.23 -19.48
C ASP A 112 -4.97 -1.63 -18.84
N LEU A 113 -4.11 -1.76 -17.83
CA LEU A 113 -3.88 -3.04 -17.15
C LEU A 113 -5.15 -3.55 -16.46
N PHE A 114 -5.79 -2.71 -15.66
CA PHE A 114 -7.07 -3.02 -15.01
C PHE A 114 -7.90 -1.75 -14.86
N THR A 115 -9.22 -1.92 -14.70
CA THR A 115 -10.20 -0.85 -14.52
C THR A 115 -10.74 -0.82 -13.09
N LEU A 116 -11.49 0.23 -12.73
CA LEU A 116 -12.20 0.27 -11.44
C LEU A 116 -13.23 -0.87 -11.30
N ASP A 117 -13.86 -1.29 -12.40
CA ASP A 117 -14.76 -2.45 -12.41
C ASP A 117 -14.01 -3.76 -12.10
N ASP A 118 -12.78 -3.91 -12.60
CA ASP A 118 -11.92 -5.05 -12.28
C ASP A 118 -11.52 -5.04 -10.78
N VAL A 119 -11.31 -3.85 -10.20
CA VAL A 119 -11.07 -3.69 -8.75
C VAL A 119 -12.31 -4.15 -7.98
N ASP A 120 -13.49 -3.66 -8.31
CA ASP A 120 -14.73 -4.02 -7.60
C ASP A 120 -15.01 -5.52 -7.71
N ALA A 121 -14.87 -6.10 -8.91
CA ALA A 121 -15.05 -7.53 -9.13
C ALA A 121 -14.06 -8.39 -8.33
N ALA A 122 -12.82 -7.93 -8.15
CA ALA A 122 -11.83 -8.62 -7.33
C ALA A 122 -12.18 -8.55 -5.83
N PHE A 123 -12.54 -7.37 -5.34
CA PHE A 123 -12.83 -7.14 -3.93
C PHE A 123 -14.15 -7.80 -3.50
N ASP A 124 -15.15 -7.91 -4.38
CA ASP A 124 -16.41 -8.62 -4.10
C ASP A 124 -16.23 -10.12 -3.86
N LYS A 125 -15.15 -10.73 -4.37
CA LYS A 125 -14.80 -12.13 -4.10
C LYS A 125 -14.10 -12.34 -2.76
N ILE A 126 -13.75 -11.27 -2.03
CA ILE A 126 -13.01 -11.35 -0.78
C ILE A 126 -13.93 -11.77 0.38
N VAL A 127 -13.58 -12.89 0.99
CA VAL A 127 -14.11 -13.36 2.26
C VAL A 127 -13.35 -12.66 3.40
N GLN A 128 -14.05 -11.71 4.04
CA GLN A 128 -13.50 -10.88 5.11
C GLN A 128 -13.43 -11.64 6.44
N LEU A 129 -12.25 -11.67 7.06
CA LEU A 129 -11.98 -12.35 8.32
C LEU A 129 -11.63 -11.39 9.46
N LYS A 130 -11.80 -11.86 10.69
CA LYS A 130 -11.26 -11.23 11.92
C LYS A 130 -9.99 -11.93 12.36
N TYR A 131 -9.10 -11.23 13.07
CA TYR A 131 -7.94 -11.90 13.68
C TYR A 131 -8.37 -13.06 14.57
N ASN A 132 -7.57 -14.12 14.58
CA ASN A 132 -7.80 -15.39 15.28
C ASN A 132 -9.07 -16.14 14.85
N GLN A 133 -9.72 -15.74 13.75
CA GLN A 133 -10.83 -16.49 13.17
C GLN A 133 -10.30 -17.66 12.35
N SER A 134 -10.43 -18.86 12.89
CA SER A 134 -10.10 -20.10 12.17
C SER A 134 -11.17 -20.46 11.14
N VAL A 135 -10.78 -20.60 9.88
CA VAL A 135 -11.68 -20.95 8.78
C VAL A 135 -11.25 -22.29 8.16
N PRO A 136 -12.08 -23.34 8.23
CA PRO A 136 -11.78 -24.60 7.55
C PRO A 136 -11.97 -24.46 6.05
N MET A 137 -11.03 -25.00 5.27
CA MET A 137 -11.11 -25.06 3.81
C MET A 137 -12.05 -26.17 3.36
N LYS A 138 -12.68 -25.96 2.19
CA LYS A 138 -13.65 -26.88 1.59
C LYS A 138 -13.03 -27.66 0.42
N GLY A 139 -13.70 -28.73 -0.01
CA GLY A 139 -13.30 -29.51 -1.18
C GLY A 139 -11.94 -30.19 -0.99
N LYS A 140 -11.02 -30.00 -1.94
CA LYS A 140 -9.65 -30.55 -1.89
C LYS A 140 -8.89 -30.12 -0.63
N GLY A 141 -9.23 -28.96 -0.07
CA GLY A 141 -8.63 -28.44 1.15
C GLY A 141 -9.16 -29.06 2.44
N TYR A 142 -9.96 -30.13 2.41
CA TYR A 142 -10.52 -30.71 3.62
C TYR A 142 -9.43 -31.05 4.65
N GLY A 143 -9.67 -30.64 5.90
CA GLY A 143 -8.70 -30.75 6.99
C GLY A 143 -7.64 -29.63 7.02
N LEU A 144 -7.63 -28.69 6.08
CA LEU A 144 -6.86 -27.45 6.19
C LEU A 144 -7.69 -26.37 6.89
N THR A 145 -7.05 -25.61 7.76
CA THR A 145 -7.61 -24.44 8.43
C THR A 145 -6.65 -23.27 8.28
N ILE A 146 -7.19 -22.10 7.94
CA ILE A 146 -6.43 -20.85 7.91
C ILE A 146 -6.86 -19.97 9.08
N THR A 147 -5.90 -19.26 9.66
CA THR A 147 -6.14 -18.33 10.76
C THR A 147 -5.29 -17.07 10.55
N PRO A 148 -5.89 -15.89 10.39
CA PRO A 148 -5.15 -14.64 10.30
C PRO A 148 -4.74 -14.16 11.70
N LEU A 149 -3.47 -13.84 11.87
CA LEU A 149 -2.88 -13.30 13.10
C LEU A 149 -2.37 -11.87 12.87
N PRO A 150 -2.36 -10.99 13.87
CA PRO A 150 -1.92 -9.61 13.70
C PRO A 150 -0.42 -9.51 13.40
N ALA A 151 -0.06 -8.86 12.28
CA ALA A 151 1.32 -8.66 11.86
C ALA A 151 1.93 -7.32 12.31
N GLY A 152 1.10 -6.31 12.61
CA GLY A 152 1.54 -5.03 13.19
C GLY A 152 2.21 -4.03 12.24
N HIS A 153 2.26 -4.31 10.94
CA HIS A 153 2.88 -3.44 9.93
C HIS A 153 1.93 -2.35 9.38
N MET A 154 0.77 -2.77 8.88
CA MET A 154 -0.35 -1.91 8.45
C MET A 154 -1.63 -2.36 9.15
N ILE A 155 -2.66 -1.51 9.16
CA ILE A 155 -3.96 -1.86 9.74
C ILE A 155 -4.53 -3.11 9.04
N GLY A 156 -4.97 -4.10 9.84
CA GLY A 156 -5.42 -5.41 9.33
C GLY A 156 -4.30 -6.33 8.82
N GLY A 157 -3.04 -5.88 8.81
CA GLY A 157 -1.90 -6.66 8.33
C GLY A 157 -1.79 -8.01 9.02
N THR A 158 -1.58 -9.06 8.22
CA THR A 158 -1.82 -10.44 8.64
C THR A 158 -0.61 -11.34 8.47
N ILE A 159 -0.29 -12.08 9.54
CA ILE A 159 0.50 -13.31 9.48
C ILE A 159 -0.51 -14.46 9.30
N TRP A 160 -0.33 -15.29 8.29
CA TRP A 160 -1.20 -16.43 8.05
C TRP A 160 -0.66 -17.67 8.73
N LYS A 161 -1.47 -18.23 9.65
CA LYS A 161 -1.27 -19.57 10.21
C LYS A 161 -2.14 -20.56 9.44
N ILE A 162 -1.52 -21.58 8.86
CA ILE A 162 -2.15 -22.62 8.04
C ILE A 162 -1.90 -23.97 8.72
N VAL A 163 -2.95 -24.72 9.00
CA VAL A 163 -2.88 -25.97 9.78
C VAL A 163 -3.58 -27.09 9.03
N LYS A 164 -2.90 -28.22 8.84
CA LYS A 164 -3.50 -29.48 8.41
C LYS A 164 -3.79 -30.34 9.64
N VAL A 165 -4.95 -30.99 9.69
CA VAL A 165 -5.31 -31.90 10.79
C VAL A 165 -4.22 -32.97 10.97
N GLY A 166 -3.65 -33.02 12.18
CA GLY A 166 -2.60 -33.97 12.54
C GLY A 166 -1.17 -33.53 12.22
N GLU A 167 -0.98 -32.30 11.74
CA GLU A 167 0.34 -31.73 11.42
C GLU A 167 0.62 -30.42 12.16
N GLU A 168 1.90 -30.04 12.20
CA GLU A 168 2.37 -28.77 12.77
C GLU A 168 2.11 -27.59 11.82
N ASP A 169 1.98 -26.40 12.40
CA ASP A 169 1.62 -25.16 11.70
C ASP A 169 2.59 -24.83 10.54
N ILE A 170 2.05 -24.37 9.40
CA ILE A 170 2.76 -23.59 8.40
C ILE A 170 2.46 -22.12 8.66
N VAL A 171 3.49 -21.28 8.78
CA VAL A 171 3.34 -19.85 9.06
C VAL A 171 3.91 -19.05 7.89
N TYR A 172 3.07 -18.18 7.33
CA TYR A 172 3.47 -17.18 6.35
C TYR A 172 3.45 -15.79 7.01
N ALA A 173 4.63 -15.22 7.22
CA ALA A 173 4.87 -14.01 7.99
C ALA A 173 5.85 -13.08 7.25
N THR A 174 5.35 -12.38 6.23
CA THR A 174 6.07 -11.30 5.55
C THR A 174 5.81 -9.95 6.21
N ASP A 175 6.76 -9.03 6.12
CA ASP A 175 6.73 -7.62 6.53
C ASP A 175 6.27 -7.33 7.96
N TYR A 176 6.28 -8.34 8.84
CA TYR A 176 5.76 -8.21 10.19
C TYR A 176 6.56 -7.21 11.03
N ASN A 177 5.87 -6.57 11.98
CA ASN A 177 6.46 -5.62 12.90
C ASN A 177 6.19 -6.04 14.34
N HIS A 178 7.22 -6.50 15.04
CA HIS A 178 7.14 -6.88 16.45
C HIS A 178 7.15 -5.67 17.40
N LYS A 179 7.45 -4.45 16.90
CA LYS A 179 7.48 -3.24 17.73
C LYS A 179 6.12 -2.57 17.75
N LYS A 180 5.72 -2.07 18.92
CA LYS A 180 4.51 -1.26 19.08
C LYS A 180 4.68 0.12 18.45
N GLU A 181 3.74 0.50 17.59
CA GLU A 181 3.66 1.83 16.97
C GLU A 181 2.65 2.73 17.70
N ARG A 182 2.34 3.93 17.18
CA ARG A 182 1.29 4.77 17.80
C ARG A 182 -0.07 4.13 17.58
N HIS A 183 -0.38 3.79 16.32
CA HIS A 183 -1.69 3.29 15.96
C HIS A 183 -1.82 1.76 15.95
N LEU A 184 -0.73 0.99 15.91
CA LEU A 184 -0.77 -0.48 15.90
C LEU A 184 -0.02 -1.11 17.08
N ASN A 185 -0.52 -2.27 17.53
CA ASN A 185 0.25 -3.19 18.35
C ASN A 185 1.30 -3.91 17.49
N GLY A 186 2.38 -4.37 18.11
CA GLY A 186 3.32 -5.27 17.43
C GLY A 186 2.74 -6.69 17.32
N CYS A 187 3.26 -7.48 16.38
CA CYS A 187 2.91 -8.89 16.28
C CYS A 187 3.41 -9.69 17.50
N GLU A 188 2.62 -10.67 17.92
CA GLU A 188 2.95 -11.56 19.05
C GLU A 188 3.54 -12.88 18.53
N LEU A 189 4.81 -12.85 18.12
CA LEU A 189 5.51 -14.03 17.58
C LEU A 189 5.60 -15.19 18.59
N GLU A 190 5.56 -14.89 19.89
CA GLU A 190 5.57 -15.88 20.98
C GLU A 190 4.33 -16.80 20.97
N ARG A 191 3.24 -16.38 20.32
CA ARG A 191 2.04 -17.22 20.14
C ARG A 191 2.20 -18.25 19.03
N LEU A 192 3.15 -18.04 18.13
CA LEU A 192 3.51 -19.03 17.14
C LEU A 192 4.25 -20.14 17.90
N GLN A 193 3.73 -21.36 17.82
CA GLN A 193 4.34 -22.52 18.48
C GLN A 193 5.61 -22.94 17.73
N ARG A 194 5.81 -24.23 17.46
CA ARG A 194 6.96 -24.73 16.71
C ARG A 194 6.50 -25.08 15.29
N PRO A 195 6.38 -24.10 14.36
CA PRO A 195 5.88 -24.38 13.03
C PRO A 195 6.81 -25.36 12.29
N SER A 196 6.21 -26.17 11.41
CA SER A 196 6.94 -27.04 10.49
C SER A 196 7.65 -26.24 9.40
N LEU A 197 7.03 -25.14 8.97
CA LEU A 197 7.55 -24.22 7.96
C LEU A 197 7.24 -22.78 8.36
N LEU A 198 8.25 -21.93 8.39
CA LEU A 198 8.13 -20.48 8.52
C LEU A 198 8.62 -19.82 7.22
N ILE A 199 7.73 -19.13 6.54
CA ILE A 199 8.04 -18.31 5.36
C ILE A 199 8.06 -16.86 5.84
N ALA A 200 9.23 -16.22 5.80
CA ALA A 200 9.44 -14.85 6.23
C ALA A 200 10.31 -14.07 5.24
N ASP A 201 10.23 -12.75 5.27
CA ASP A 201 11.10 -11.88 4.47
C ASP A 201 12.47 -11.68 5.15
N SER A 202 13.41 -11.14 4.37
CA SER A 202 14.73 -10.72 4.86
C SER A 202 15.12 -9.33 4.37
N PHE A 203 14.13 -8.52 3.95
CA PHE A 203 14.36 -7.21 3.32
C PHE A 203 15.15 -6.25 4.23
N ASN A 204 14.92 -6.35 5.54
CA ASN A 204 15.60 -5.55 6.56
C ASN A 204 16.61 -6.36 7.40
N ALA A 205 17.01 -7.56 6.98
CA ALA A 205 17.85 -8.45 7.80
C ALA A 205 19.20 -7.83 8.19
N THR A 206 19.78 -7.01 7.31
CA THR A 206 21.04 -6.29 7.57
C THR A 206 20.82 -4.82 7.96
N TYR A 207 19.58 -4.35 8.01
CA TYR A 207 19.26 -2.95 8.24
C TYR A 207 19.20 -2.60 9.73
N LEU A 208 20.09 -1.71 10.16
CA LEU A 208 20.09 -1.19 11.52
C LEU A 208 19.11 -0.03 11.66
N GLN A 209 17.89 -0.33 12.08
CA GLN A 209 16.84 0.66 12.26
C GLN A 209 17.16 1.63 13.42
N ALA A 210 17.16 2.94 13.14
CA ALA A 210 17.26 3.96 14.17
C ALA A 210 16.12 3.88 15.20
N ARG A 211 16.40 4.31 16.44
CA ARG A 211 15.37 4.38 17.48
C ARG A 211 14.24 5.31 17.04
N ARG A 212 13.00 4.88 17.25
CA ARG A 212 11.80 5.63 16.86
C ARG A 212 11.83 7.08 17.35
N ARG A 213 12.16 7.32 18.63
CA ARG A 213 12.25 8.67 19.20
C ARG A 213 13.19 9.58 18.41
N THR A 214 14.39 9.09 18.08
CA THR A 214 15.39 9.84 17.31
C THR A 214 14.90 10.14 15.90
N ARG A 215 14.20 9.20 15.26
CA ARG A 215 13.60 9.40 13.93
C ARG A 215 12.48 10.45 13.97
N ASP A 216 11.60 10.39 14.96
CA ASP A 216 10.50 11.34 15.16
C ASP A 216 11.06 12.76 15.43
N GLU A 217 12.11 12.87 16.25
CA GLU A 217 12.82 14.14 16.52
C GLU A 217 13.49 14.70 15.25
N LYS A 218 14.14 13.85 14.44
CA LYS A 218 14.75 14.25 13.16
C LYS A 218 13.69 14.75 12.17
N LEU A 219 12.57 14.04 12.05
CA LEU A 219 11.45 14.42 11.19
C LEU A 219 10.88 15.78 11.60
N MET A 220 10.58 15.96 12.89
CA MET A 220 10.04 17.22 13.41
C MET A 220 11.01 18.38 13.19
N THR A 221 12.31 18.14 13.41
CA THR A 221 13.36 19.16 13.20
C THR A 221 13.41 19.61 11.74
N ASN A 222 13.41 18.67 10.79
CA ASN A 222 13.43 18.98 9.35
C ASN A 222 12.17 19.77 8.95
N ILE A 223 10.98 19.32 9.39
CA ILE A 223 9.72 20.01 9.13
C ILE A 223 9.78 21.47 9.64
N LEU A 224 10.13 21.67 10.91
CA LEU A 224 10.17 23.01 11.51
C LEU A 224 11.20 23.93 10.86
N GLN A 225 12.39 23.42 10.54
CA GLN A 225 13.43 24.19 9.86
C GLN A 225 12.95 24.68 8.49
N THR A 226 12.32 23.79 7.71
CA THR A 226 11.78 24.10 6.38
C THR A 226 10.68 25.16 6.47
N LEU A 227 9.69 24.95 7.34
CA LEU A 227 8.55 25.87 7.50
C LEU A 227 9.00 27.27 7.97
N ARG A 228 9.94 27.34 8.92
CA ARG A 228 10.50 28.61 9.41
C ARG A 228 11.29 29.37 8.34
N SER A 229 11.79 28.66 7.34
CA SER A 229 12.47 29.23 6.16
C SER A 229 11.49 29.60 5.04
N ASN A 230 10.18 29.57 5.34
CA ASN A 230 9.08 29.83 4.40
C ASN A 230 9.00 28.84 3.22
N GLY A 231 9.48 27.61 3.43
CA GLY A 231 9.39 26.52 2.48
C GLY A 231 8.27 25.53 2.79
N ASN A 232 7.80 24.82 1.76
CA ASN A 232 6.84 23.73 1.90
C ASN A 232 7.56 22.40 2.14
N VAL A 233 6.88 21.48 2.83
CA VAL A 233 7.37 20.11 3.04
C VAL A 233 6.46 19.13 2.31
N LEU A 234 7.02 18.38 1.37
CA LEU A 234 6.39 17.19 0.80
C LEU A 234 6.83 15.97 1.61
N ILE A 235 5.88 15.15 2.04
CA ILE A 235 6.14 13.85 2.63
C ILE A 235 5.48 12.80 1.74
N ALA A 236 6.29 12.04 1.01
CA ALA A 236 5.81 10.98 0.12
C ALA A 236 5.45 9.74 0.96
N VAL A 237 4.17 9.37 0.94
CA VAL A 237 3.59 8.32 1.80
C VAL A 237 2.69 7.40 0.98
N ASP A 238 2.27 6.30 1.60
CA ASP A 238 1.24 5.43 1.04
C ASP A 238 -0.18 6.01 1.16
N THR A 239 -1.14 5.36 0.52
CA THR A 239 -2.53 5.83 0.45
C THR A 239 -3.29 5.62 1.76
N ALA A 240 -3.13 4.47 2.43
CA ALA A 240 -3.98 4.06 3.55
C ALA A 240 -3.28 3.20 4.63
N GLY A 241 -1.95 3.06 4.59
CA GLY A 241 -1.15 2.27 5.53
C GLY A 241 -0.39 3.16 6.52
N ARG A 242 0.91 3.34 6.29
CA ARG A 242 1.84 4.18 7.08
C ARG A 242 1.38 5.62 7.19
N VAL A 243 0.62 6.13 6.21
CA VAL A 243 0.04 7.48 6.29
C VAL A 243 -0.79 7.68 7.56
N LEU A 244 -1.45 6.63 8.06
CA LEU A 244 -2.24 6.69 9.30
C LEU A 244 -1.37 6.96 10.53
N GLU A 245 -0.18 6.33 10.61
CA GLU A 245 0.79 6.58 11.69
C GLU A 245 1.31 8.03 11.65
N LEU A 246 1.66 8.51 10.46
CA LEU A 246 2.21 9.85 10.26
C LEU A 246 1.14 10.94 10.47
N ALA A 247 -0.05 10.77 9.91
CA ALA A 247 -1.18 11.68 10.10
C ALA A 247 -1.54 11.82 11.58
N HIS A 248 -1.65 10.69 12.29
CA HIS A 248 -1.93 10.69 13.72
C HIS A 248 -0.83 11.36 14.55
N MET A 249 0.44 11.09 14.23
CA MET A 249 1.57 11.74 14.89
C MET A 249 1.60 13.24 14.63
N LEU A 250 1.43 13.67 13.38
CA LEU A 250 1.52 15.07 13.00
C LEU A 250 0.35 15.88 13.56
N ASP A 251 -0.88 15.38 13.51
CA ASP A 251 -2.03 16.07 14.13
C ASP A 251 -1.84 16.25 15.65
N GLN A 252 -1.26 15.26 16.34
CA GLN A 252 -0.88 15.38 17.75
C GLN A 252 0.18 16.48 17.98
N LEU A 253 1.19 16.56 17.12
CA LEU A 253 2.22 17.59 17.21
C LEU A 253 1.64 18.98 16.94
N TRP A 254 0.77 19.12 15.94
CA TRP A 254 0.07 20.38 15.62
C TRP A 254 -0.82 20.87 16.76
N ARG A 255 -1.43 19.95 17.50
CA ARG A 255 -2.24 20.28 18.68
C ARG A 255 -1.39 20.74 19.87
N ASN A 256 -0.13 20.33 19.95
CA ASN A 256 0.78 20.75 21.01
C ASN A 256 1.27 22.18 20.77
N LYS A 257 0.90 23.12 21.65
CA LYS A 257 1.28 24.53 21.53
C LYS A 257 2.81 24.75 21.58
N ASP A 258 3.52 23.90 22.30
CA ASP A 258 4.98 24.01 22.44
C ASP A 258 5.75 23.58 21.19
N SER A 259 5.07 22.94 20.21
CA SER A 259 5.69 22.52 18.95
C SER A 259 6.01 23.70 18.02
N GLY A 260 5.30 24.81 18.14
CA GLY A 260 5.37 25.93 17.20
C GLY A 260 4.79 25.64 15.81
N LEU A 261 4.06 24.53 15.63
CA LEU A 261 3.51 24.11 14.33
C LEU A 261 2.12 24.69 14.03
N LEU A 262 1.42 25.19 15.04
CA LEU A 262 0.03 25.69 14.93
C LEU A 262 -0.12 26.85 13.92
N ALA A 263 0.97 27.56 13.61
CA ALA A 263 0.98 28.66 12.65
C ALA A 263 1.01 28.19 11.18
N TYR A 264 1.21 26.89 10.93
CA TYR A 264 1.41 26.33 9.59
C TYR A 264 0.31 25.34 9.22
N SER A 265 0.09 25.17 7.91
CA SER A 265 -0.93 24.26 7.41
C SER A 265 -0.42 22.83 7.30
N LEU A 266 -1.30 21.86 7.52
CA LEU A 266 -1.04 20.43 7.36
C LEU A 266 -2.14 19.84 6.47
N ALA A 267 -1.76 19.15 5.41
CA ALA A 267 -2.70 18.54 4.46
C ALA A 267 -2.37 17.07 4.14
N LEU A 268 -3.41 16.30 3.83
CA LEU A 268 -3.33 14.97 3.24
C LEU A 268 -3.91 15.04 1.83
N LEU A 269 -3.11 14.70 0.83
CA LEU A 269 -3.47 14.73 -0.58
C LEU A 269 -3.35 13.33 -1.19
N ASN A 270 -4.49 12.73 -1.50
CA ASN A 270 -4.63 11.51 -2.29
C ASN A 270 -6.00 11.56 -2.99
N ASN A 271 -6.31 10.66 -3.94
CA ASN A 271 -7.59 10.74 -4.65
C ASN A 271 -8.80 10.35 -3.76
N VAL A 272 -8.57 9.67 -2.63
CA VAL A 272 -9.58 9.01 -1.78
C VAL A 272 -9.48 9.38 -0.28
N SER A 273 -9.04 10.60 0.04
CA SER A 273 -8.46 10.92 1.37
C SER A 273 -9.50 10.90 2.46
N TYR A 274 -10.67 11.45 2.14
CA TYR A 274 -11.87 11.34 2.96
C TYR A 274 -12.19 9.89 3.34
N ASN A 275 -12.27 8.98 2.36
CA ASN A 275 -12.62 7.58 2.59
C ASN A 275 -11.59 6.86 3.45
N VAL A 276 -10.29 7.06 3.21
CA VAL A 276 -9.23 6.48 4.02
C VAL A 276 -9.37 6.87 5.50
N VAL A 277 -9.56 8.15 5.76
CA VAL A 277 -9.69 8.66 7.13
C VAL A 277 -11.00 8.17 7.77
N GLU A 278 -12.10 8.13 7.02
CA GLU A 278 -13.39 7.66 7.54
C GLU A 278 -13.39 6.16 7.86
N PHE A 279 -12.74 5.34 7.03
CA PHE A 279 -12.57 3.92 7.34
C PHE A 279 -11.66 3.70 8.55
N ALA A 280 -10.58 4.47 8.68
CA ALA A 280 -9.70 4.41 9.85
C ALA A 280 -10.48 4.74 11.14
N LYS A 281 -11.38 5.72 11.11
CA LYS A 281 -12.27 6.04 12.24
C LYS A 281 -13.18 4.88 12.63
N SER A 282 -13.66 4.10 11.66
CA SER A 282 -14.58 2.99 11.90
C SER A 282 -13.93 1.68 12.35
N GLN A 283 -12.60 1.56 12.24
CA GLN A 283 -11.84 0.32 12.46
C GLN A 283 -10.91 0.41 13.68
N ILE A 284 -11.27 1.18 14.70
CA ILE A 284 -10.45 1.39 15.91
C ILE A 284 -10.17 0.07 16.66
N GLU A 285 -11.07 -0.90 16.57
CA GLU A 285 -10.91 -2.22 17.19
C GLU A 285 -9.75 -3.04 16.59
N TRP A 286 -9.24 -2.64 15.42
CA TRP A 286 -8.08 -3.25 14.76
C TRP A 286 -6.74 -2.59 15.12
N MET A 287 -6.79 -1.54 15.95
CA MET A 287 -5.65 -0.69 16.29
C MET A 287 -5.09 -1.01 17.68
N SER A 288 -4.08 -0.26 18.10
CA SER A 288 -3.40 -0.49 19.37
C SER A 288 -4.33 -0.30 20.56
N ASP A 289 -4.11 -1.07 21.64
CA ASP A 289 -4.92 -0.95 22.87
C ASP A 289 -4.82 0.46 23.47
N LYS A 290 -3.73 1.17 23.18
CA LYS A 290 -3.55 2.55 23.62
C LYS A 290 -4.56 3.47 22.93
N LEU A 291 -4.75 3.32 21.61
CA LEU A 291 -5.76 4.08 20.87
C LEU A 291 -7.17 3.69 21.28
N MET A 292 -7.44 2.40 21.43
CA MET A 292 -8.74 1.89 21.87
C MET A 292 -9.14 2.46 23.24
N ARG A 293 -8.24 2.41 24.24
CA ARG A 293 -8.50 3.01 25.56
C ARG A 293 -8.71 4.52 25.51
N THR A 294 -7.99 5.22 24.64
CA THR A 294 -8.16 6.67 24.47
C THR A 294 -9.53 7.00 23.90
N PHE A 295 -10.00 6.20 22.93
CA PHE A 295 -11.33 6.32 22.34
C PHE A 295 -12.44 6.04 23.37
N GLU A 296 -12.34 4.93 24.11
CA GLU A 296 -13.32 4.56 25.15
C GLU A 296 -13.41 5.60 26.28
N GLY A 297 -12.27 6.09 26.77
CA GLY A 297 -12.21 7.01 27.89
C GLY A 297 -12.59 8.46 27.55
N ALA A 298 -12.08 8.99 26.43
CA ALA A 298 -12.27 10.40 26.06
C ALA A 298 -13.44 10.63 25.09
N ARG A 299 -14.06 9.57 24.56
CA ARG A 299 -15.05 9.62 23.46
C ARG A 299 -14.57 10.43 22.25
N ASN A 300 -13.25 10.49 22.04
CA ASN A 300 -12.63 11.22 20.95
C ASN A 300 -11.96 10.22 20.01
N ASN A 301 -12.37 10.25 18.73
CA ASN A 301 -11.80 9.37 17.73
C ASN A 301 -10.36 9.82 17.37
N PRO A 302 -9.34 8.95 17.47
CA PRO A 302 -7.95 9.30 17.15
C PRO A 302 -7.69 9.76 15.71
N PHE A 303 -8.60 9.44 14.79
CA PHE A 303 -8.57 9.82 13.37
C PHE A 303 -9.58 10.93 13.03
N GLN A 304 -10.24 11.50 14.04
CA GLN A 304 -10.95 12.77 13.90
C GLN A 304 -9.93 13.91 14.00
N PHE A 305 -9.21 14.12 12.90
CA PHE A 305 -8.19 15.15 12.82
C PHE A 305 -8.80 16.55 12.87
N LYS A 306 -8.09 17.46 13.56
CA LYS A 306 -8.51 18.86 13.71
C LYS A 306 -7.66 19.81 12.88
N HIS A 307 -6.41 19.42 12.62
CA HIS A 307 -5.43 20.25 11.93
C HIS A 307 -5.10 19.72 10.54
N LEU A 308 -5.29 18.42 10.30
CA LEU A 308 -5.09 17.81 8.98
C LEU A 308 -6.25 18.16 8.04
N GLN A 309 -5.97 18.93 6.99
CA GLN A 309 -6.92 19.23 5.92
C GLN A 309 -6.85 18.14 4.86
N LEU A 310 -8.00 17.54 4.54
CA LEU A 310 -8.09 16.51 3.51
C LEU A 310 -8.29 17.19 2.15
N CYS A 311 -7.51 16.79 1.16
CA CYS A 311 -7.57 17.29 -0.21
C CYS A 311 -7.64 16.11 -1.18
N HIS A 312 -8.40 16.27 -2.26
CA HIS A 312 -8.58 15.30 -3.34
C HIS A 312 -7.97 15.76 -4.67
N SER A 313 -7.52 17.01 -4.72
CA SER A 313 -6.98 17.62 -5.93
C SER A 313 -5.97 18.71 -5.61
N ILE A 314 -5.12 19.04 -6.58
CA ILE A 314 -4.20 20.16 -6.49
C ILE A 314 -4.94 21.49 -6.34
N GLN A 315 -6.14 21.62 -6.93
CA GLN A 315 -6.96 22.84 -6.81
C GLN A 315 -7.43 23.06 -5.38
N GLU A 316 -7.76 22.00 -4.64
CA GLU A 316 -8.08 22.09 -3.22
C GLU A 316 -6.83 22.41 -2.40
N LEU A 317 -5.72 21.73 -2.69
CA LEU A 317 -4.45 21.97 -1.99
C LEU A 317 -3.95 23.42 -2.17
N ASN A 318 -4.15 24.02 -3.34
CA ASN A 318 -3.75 25.40 -3.63
C ASN A 318 -4.50 26.44 -2.77
N LYS A 319 -5.66 26.09 -2.21
CA LYS A 319 -6.40 26.95 -1.27
C LYS A 319 -5.83 26.90 0.15
N VAL A 320 -4.98 25.91 0.43
CA VAL A 320 -4.32 25.76 1.73
C VAL A 320 -3.18 26.79 1.83
N PRO A 321 -3.08 27.59 2.90
CA PRO A 321 -2.03 28.61 3.05
C PRO A 321 -0.62 28.00 3.09
N SER A 322 0.34 28.65 2.43
CA SER A 322 1.78 28.37 2.57
C SER A 322 2.39 29.19 3.73
N PRO A 323 3.46 28.70 4.39
CA PRO A 323 4.10 27.41 4.16
C PRO A 323 3.29 26.25 4.76
N LYS A 324 3.37 25.08 4.11
CA LYS A 324 2.54 23.91 4.44
C LYS A 324 3.32 22.60 4.41
N VAL A 325 2.82 21.62 5.17
CA VAL A 325 3.25 20.22 5.08
C VAL A 325 2.17 19.42 4.37
N VAL A 326 2.56 18.62 3.37
CA VAL A 326 1.64 17.79 2.61
C VAL A 326 2.10 16.35 2.65
N LEU A 327 1.24 15.48 3.19
CA LEU A 327 1.32 14.03 3.04
C LEU A 327 0.70 13.69 1.69
N ALA A 328 1.47 13.20 0.72
CA ALA A 328 0.97 12.90 -0.63
C ALA A 328 1.14 11.41 -0.97
N SER A 329 0.11 10.81 -1.58
CA SER A 329 0.15 9.39 -2.00
C SER A 329 1.11 9.12 -3.16
N SER A 330 1.45 7.83 -3.35
CA SER A 330 2.50 7.28 -4.21
C SER A 330 3.91 7.49 -3.63
N PRO A 331 4.37 6.63 -2.71
CA PRO A 331 5.65 6.82 -2.00
C PRO A 331 6.86 6.74 -2.94
N ASP A 332 6.73 6.04 -4.06
CA ASP A 332 7.72 5.87 -5.14
C ASP A 332 7.97 7.14 -5.96
N MET A 333 7.03 8.09 -5.92
CA MET A 333 6.97 9.27 -6.79
C MET A 333 6.98 8.92 -8.30
N GLU A 334 6.47 7.74 -8.66
CA GLU A 334 6.29 7.30 -10.05
C GLU A 334 4.97 7.78 -10.65
N CYS A 335 3.93 7.98 -9.83
CA CYS A 335 2.67 8.55 -10.27
C CYS A 335 2.05 9.40 -9.15
N GLY A 336 0.81 9.86 -9.36
CA GLY A 336 0.02 10.51 -8.33
C GLY A 336 0.54 11.86 -7.86
N PHE A 337 0.00 12.33 -6.73
CA PHE A 337 0.24 13.69 -6.27
C PHE A 337 1.63 13.91 -5.68
N SER A 338 2.30 12.87 -5.16
CA SER A 338 3.68 13.01 -4.70
C SER A 338 4.61 13.37 -5.86
N ARG A 339 4.46 12.74 -7.04
CA ARG A 339 5.23 13.07 -8.25
C ARG A 339 4.91 14.48 -8.74
N GLU A 340 3.63 14.84 -8.78
CA GLU A 340 3.22 16.18 -9.22
C GLU A 340 3.78 17.29 -8.31
N LEU A 341 3.69 17.12 -6.98
CA LEU A 341 4.26 18.07 -6.02
C LEU A 341 5.79 18.06 -6.06
N PHE A 342 6.42 16.90 -6.25
CA PHE A 342 7.87 16.81 -6.42
C PHE A 342 8.33 17.72 -7.57
N LEU A 343 7.70 17.59 -8.74
CA LEU A 343 8.03 18.40 -9.92
C LEU A 343 7.83 19.90 -9.69
N GLN A 344 6.81 20.29 -8.92
CA GLN A 344 6.55 21.69 -8.60
C GLN A 344 7.55 22.26 -7.57
N TRP A 345 8.04 21.44 -6.64
CA TRP A 345 8.73 21.94 -5.44
C TRP A 345 10.23 21.66 -5.41
N CYS A 346 10.74 20.70 -6.20
CA CYS A 346 12.13 20.26 -6.13
C CYS A 346 13.16 21.32 -6.57
N THR A 347 12.76 22.31 -7.37
CA THR A 347 13.67 23.37 -7.84
C THR A 347 13.88 24.48 -6.82
N ASN A 348 13.01 24.60 -5.81
CA ASN A 348 13.12 25.62 -4.78
C ASN A 348 13.89 25.07 -3.57
N PRO A 349 15.09 25.60 -3.26
CA PRO A 349 15.93 25.09 -2.17
C PRO A 349 15.36 25.34 -0.78
N LEU A 350 14.32 26.16 -0.64
CA LEU A 350 13.61 26.35 0.63
C LEU A 350 12.70 25.18 0.96
N ASN A 351 12.25 24.41 -0.04
CA ASN A 351 11.36 23.27 0.16
C ASN A 351 12.14 22.04 0.63
N SER A 352 11.44 21.12 1.29
CA SER A 352 11.98 19.84 1.72
C SER A 352 11.09 18.70 1.23
N ILE A 353 11.73 17.62 0.79
CA ILE A 353 11.05 16.40 0.34
C ILE A 353 11.52 15.26 1.26
N ILE A 354 10.57 14.64 1.94
CA ILE A 354 10.79 13.61 2.93
C ILE A 354 10.23 12.30 2.40
N ILE A 355 11.12 11.35 2.15
CA ILE A 355 10.77 10.00 1.70
C ILE A 355 10.69 9.10 2.93
N THR A 356 9.53 8.45 3.13
CA THR A 356 9.28 7.65 4.34
C THR A 356 9.45 6.15 4.15
N ASN A 357 9.53 5.70 2.90
CA ASN A 357 9.57 4.29 2.52
C ASN A 357 10.72 4.04 1.54
N ARG A 358 11.38 2.89 1.66
CA ARG A 358 12.29 2.40 0.62
C ARG A 358 11.41 1.71 -0.44
N THR A 359 11.42 2.23 -1.66
CA THR A 359 10.62 1.73 -2.79
C THR A 359 11.45 0.85 -3.72
N ALA A 360 10.78 0.24 -4.70
CA ALA A 360 11.40 -0.67 -5.65
C ALA A 360 12.60 -0.03 -6.38
N PRO A 361 13.67 -0.80 -6.66
CA PRO A 361 14.77 -0.37 -7.52
C PRO A 361 14.26 0.19 -8.86
N GLY A 362 14.84 1.30 -9.31
CA GLY A 362 14.45 1.97 -10.56
C GLY A 362 13.41 3.07 -10.42
N THR A 363 12.78 3.23 -9.24
CA THR A 363 11.88 4.36 -8.96
C THR A 363 12.63 5.65 -8.61
N LEU A 364 12.01 6.81 -8.85
CA LEU A 364 12.53 8.12 -8.50
C LEU A 364 12.85 8.23 -7.00
N ALA A 365 11.92 7.81 -6.13
CA ALA A 365 12.16 7.82 -4.69
C ALA A 365 13.37 6.98 -4.30
N ARG A 366 13.54 5.79 -4.91
CA ARG A 366 14.71 4.94 -4.65
C ARG A 366 16.01 5.60 -5.12
N GLN A 367 15.98 6.22 -6.29
CA GLN A 367 17.12 6.96 -6.83
C GLN A 367 17.55 8.13 -5.94
N LEU A 368 16.60 8.81 -5.30
CA LEU A 368 16.86 9.91 -4.34
C LEU A 368 17.39 9.40 -3.00
N ILE A 369 16.97 8.22 -2.55
CA ILE A 369 17.49 7.57 -1.35
C ILE A 369 18.96 7.16 -1.55
N ASP A 370 19.27 6.52 -2.68
CA ASP A 370 20.57 5.90 -2.91
C ASP A 370 21.65 6.90 -3.35
N GLU A 371 21.30 7.84 -4.23
CA GLU A 371 22.27 8.78 -4.83
C GLU A 371 22.17 10.21 -4.24
N GLY A 372 21.14 10.51 -3.46
CA GLY A 372 20.87 11.84 -2.90
C GLY A 372 20.26 12.84 -3.89
N GLY A 373 19.80 13.97 -3.36
CA GLY A 373 19.04 14.99 -4.12
C GLY A 373 19.85 16.19 -4.63
N ASN A 374 21.12 16.35 -4.24
CA ASN A 374 21.96 17.50 -4.63
C ASN A 374 22.58 17.31 -6.02
N ARG A 375 21.74 17.00 -7.02
CA ARG A 375 22.17 16.70 -8.39
C ARG A 375 21.06 16.99 -9.38
N THR A 376 21.45 17.17 -10.64
CA THR A 376 20.53 17.22 -11.76
C THR A 376 20.30 15.81 -12.31
N PHE A 377 19.06 15.52 -12.69
CA PHE A 377 18.67 14.27 -13.33
C PHE A 377 17.50 14.54 -14.27
N ASN A 378 17.38 13.72 -15.31
CA ASN A 378 16.32 13.85 -16.30
C ASN A 378 15.11 13.04 -15.84
N LEU A 379 13.93 13.66 -15.86
CA LEU A 379 12.66 13.01 -15.57
C LEU A 379 11.75 13.07 -16.79
N GLU A 380 11.17 11.94 -17.14
CA GLU A 380 10.04 11.91 -18.06
C GLU A 380 8.80 12.41 -17.31
N VAL A 381 8.13 13.42 -17.86
CA VAL A 381 6.90 13.98 -17.29
C VAL A 381 5.75 13.62 -18.22
N LYS A 382 4.87 12.73 -17.73
CA LYS A 382 3.64 12.34 -18.41
C LYS A 382 2.47 13.13 -17.82
N ARG A 383 1.60 13.66 -18.68
CA ARG A 383 0.38 14.36 -18.27
C ARG A 383 -0.72 14.15 -19.29
N ARG A 384 -1.92 13.82 -18.80
CA ARG A 384 -3.10 13.80 -19.65
C ARG A 384 -3.61 15.23 -19.87
N VAL A 385 -3.65 15.65 -21.13
CA VAL A 385 -4.16 16.96 -21.54
C VAL A 385 -5.40 16.74 -22.40
N ARG A 386 -6.45 17.51 -22.16
CA ARG A 386 -7.63 17.51 -23.01
C ARG A 386 -7.23 18.09 -24.36
N LEU A 387 -7.34 17.30 -25.42
CA LEU A 387 -7.14 17.78 -26.79
C LEU A 387 -8.31 18.69 -27.19
N GLU A 388 -7.99 19.83 -27.81
CA GLU A 388 -8.97 20.80 -28.32
C GLU A 388 -8.65 21.18 -29.77
N GLY A 389 -9.69 21.51 -30.55
CA GLY A 389 -9.55 21.98 -31.93
C GLY A 389 -8.85 20.98 -32.86
N ALA A 390 -7.83 21.45 -33.58
CA ALA A 390 -7.12 20.68 -34.61
C ALA A 390 -6.39 19.43 -34.08
N GLU A 391 -5.89 19.47 -32.84
CA GLU A 391 -5.23 18.31 -32.22
C GLU A 391 -6.21 17.17 -31.97
N LEU A 392 -7.45 17.51 -31.56
CA LEU A 392 -8.52 16.55 -31.37
C LEU A 392 -8.96 15.93 -32.71
N GLU A 393 -9.12 16.75 -33.74
CA GLU A 393 -9.48 16.29 -35.09
C GLU A 393 -8.42 15.34 -35.66
N GLU A 394 -7.14 15.66 -35.49
CA GLU A 394 -6.05 14.81 -35.97
C GLU A 394 -5.93 13.51 -35.18
N HIS A 395 -6.13 13.55 -33.86
CA HIS A 395 -6.21 12.35 -33.03
C HIS A 395 -7.38 11.46 -33.45
N GLN A 396 -8.57 12.03 -33.65
CA GLN A 396 -9.74 11.29 -34.11
C GLN A 396 -9.54 10.68 -35.50
N ARG A 397 -8.82 11.37 -36.40
CA ARG A 397 -8.46 10.82 -37.72
C ARG A 397 -7.52 9.62 -37.57
N ARG A 398 -6.44 9.76 -36.80
CA ARG A 398 -5.49 8.67 -36.50
C ARG A 398 -6.18 7.47 -35.85
N ASP A 399 -7.13 7.72 -34.96
CA ASP A 399 -7.87 6.68 -34.24
C ASP A 399 -8.88 5.95 -35.14
N ARG A 400 -9.44 6.63 -36.16
CA ARG A 400 -10.24 5.97 -37.21
C ARG A 400 -9.37 5.11 -38.11
N GLU A 401 -8.22 5.63 -38.55
CA GLU A 401 -7.26 4.89 -39.38
C GLU A 401 -6.72 3.63 -38.67
N SER A 402 -6.46 3.70 -37.36
CA SER A 402 -6.00 2.56 -36.57
C SER A 402 -7.08 1.49 -36.40
N LYS A 403 -8.34 1.89 -36.23
CA LYS A 403 -9.51 0.99 -36.15
C LYS A 403 -9.77 0.32 -37.49
N ASP A 404 -9.68 1.05 -38.59
CA ASP A 404 -9.84 0.48 -39.93
C ASP A 404 -8.74 -0.56 -40.23
N THR A 405 -7.51 -0.30 -39.77
CA THR A 405 -6.38 -1.23 -39.92
C THR A 405 -6.56 -2.51 -39.08
N ARG A 406 -7.10 -2.40 -37.86
CA ARG A 406 -7.41 -3.54 -36.98
C ARG A 406 -8.60 -4.38 -37.44
N THR A 407 -9.48 -3.83 -38.28
CA THR A 407 -10.64 -4.56 -38.82
C THR A 407 -10.29 -5.37 -40.08
N LEU A 408 -9.10 -5.13 -40.65
CA LEU A 408 -8.59 -5.80 -41.86
C LEU A 408 -7.59 -6.93 -41.57
N THR A 409 -7.29 -7.20 -40.30
CA THR A 409 -6.48 -8.32 -39.79
C THR A 409 -7.32 -9.21 -38.90
#